data_AF-A0A0E3KXB7-F1
#
_entry.id   AF-A0A0E3KXB7-F1
#
_cell.length_a   1.000
_cell.length_b   1.000
_cell.length_c   1.000
_cell.angle_alpha   90.00
_cell.angle_beta   90.00
_cell.angle_gamma   90.00
#
_symmetry.space_group_name_H-M   'P 1'
#
loop_
_entity.id
_entity.type
_entity.pdbx_description
1 polymer ?
#
loop_
_entity_poly.entity_id
_entity_poly.type
_entity_poly.pdbx_seq_one_letter_code
_entity_poly.pdbx_strand_id
1 'polypeptide(L)'
;MYSNNYRGNGKGGLFVIGIIPAEARHFEDPGWMKSYMLFSFSNYYDPDNVQFESLCVFNDDTVQQGKVFSTHPHSDMEIISVVLEGEITHEDNMGNRGLLGKGDVQCITAGTGIQHSEINTGNEPLHFYQIWILPSGNSLEPAYLQKKFEGSGWKNRLTLRREVPFLRAAATGGG
;
A
#
# COMPACT_ATOMS: atom_id res chain seq x y z
N MET A 1 17.32 -4.49 13.77
CA MET A 1 17.77 -5.80 13.22
C MET A 1 16.92 -7.00 13.67
N TYR A 2 16.04 -7.51 12.81
CA TYR A 2 15.31 -8.77 13.04
C TYR A 2 16.24 -9.97 12.76
N SER A 3 16.38 -10.88 13.72
CA SER A 3 17.52 -11.82 13.84
C SER A 3 17.43 -13.11 13.01
N ASN A 4 16.43 -13.27 12.13
CA ASN A 4 16.25 -14.48 11.32
C ASN A 4 16.64 -14.26 9.86
N ASN A 5 17.93 -14.05 9.63
CA ASN A 5 18.50 -13.96 8.29
C ASN A 5 18.85 -15.35 7.75
N TYR A 6 18.18 -15.81 6.70
CA TYR A 6 18.54 -17.05 6.00
C TYR A 6 19.68 -16.76 5.03
N ARG A 7 20.77 -17.50 5.15
CA ARG A 7 21.89 -17.44 4.19
C ARG A 7 21.76 -18.59 3.20
N GLY A 8 21.70 -18.26 1.92
CA GLY A 8 21.68 -19.24 0.83
C GLY A 8 22.86 -19.03 -0.11
N ASN A 9 23.19 -20.08 -0.88
CA ASN A 9 24.18 -19.99 -1.95
C ASN A 9 23.49 -20.37 -3.27
N GLY A 10 23.33 -19.39 -4.16
CA GLY A 10 22.66 -19.55 -5.45
C GLY A 10 23.62 -19.46 -6.62
N LYS A 11 23.13 -19.59 -7.85
CA LYS A 11 23.95 -19.46 -9.07
C LYS A 11 24.66 -18.10 -9.23
N GLY A 12 24.29 -17.10 -8.42
CA GLY A 12 24.92 -15.76 -8.37
C GLY A 12 25.74 -15.48 -7.10
N GLY A 13 26.01 -16.49 -6.25
CA GLY A 13 26.77 -16.33 -5.01
C GLY A 13 25.91 -16.34 -3.74
N LEU A 14 26.52 -15.87 -2.64
CA LEU A 14 25.91 -15.82 -1.32
C LEU A 14 24.80 -14.76 -1.29
N PHE A 15 23.60 -15.15 -0.87
CA PHE A 15 22.49 -14.21 -0.62
C PHE A 15 21.99 -14.34 0.81
N VAL A 16 21.39 -13.27 1.31
CA VAL A 16 20.77 -13.20 2.63
C VAL A 16 19.31 -12.83 2.44
N ILE A 17 18.40 -13.62 3.01
CA ILE A 17 16.98 -13.30 3.09
C ILE A 17 16.70 -12.82 4.51
N GLY A 18 16.26 -11.58 4.64
CA GLY A 18 15.70 -11.07 5.88
C GLY A 18 14.25 -11.49 6.04
N ILE A 19 13.88 -11.91 7.25
CA ILE A 19 12.47 -12.16 7.62
C ILE A 19 12.08 -11.17 8.71
N ILE A 20 10.99 -10.45 8.45
CA ILE A 20 10.28 -9.65 9.44
C ILE A 20 9.00 -10.41 9.79
N PRO A 21 8.95 -11.10 10.94
CA PRO A 21 7.74 -11.82 11.35
C PRO A 21 6.59 -10.84 11.66
N ALA A 22 5.34 -11.32 11.62
CA ALA A 22 4.18 -10.44 11.75
C ALA A 22 4.14 -9.71 13.11
N GLU A 23 4.55 -10.41 14.18
CA GLU A 23 4.67 -9.91 15.55
C GLU A 23 5.82 -8.93 15.77
N ALA A 24 6.74 -8.82 14.82
CA ALA A 24 7.85 -7.87 14.86
C ALA A 24 7.49 -6.51 14.26
N ARG A 25 6.36 -6.40 13.55
CA ARG A 25 5.88 -5.12 13.02
C ARG A 25 5.51 -4.19 14.17
N HIS A 26 5.76 -2.89 14.00
CA HIS A 26 5.30 -1.91 14.98
C HIS A 26 3.78 -1.87 15.00
N PHE A 27 3.19 -1.74 16.19
CA PHE A 27 1.75 -1.80 16.39
C PHE A 27 1.25 -0.55 17.10
N GLU A 28 0.20 0.06 16.55
CA GLU A 28 -0.52 1.16 17.17
C GLU A 28 -2.02 0.88 17.24
N ASP A 29 -2.64 1.20 18.38
CA ASP A 29 -4.09 1.11 18.60
C ASP A 29 -4.60 2.32 19.39
N PRO A 30 -4.84 3.46 18.74
CA PRO A 30 -5.53 4.61 19.34
C PRO A 30 -7.02 4.35 19.65
N GLY A 31 -7.52 3.11 19.56
CA GLY A 31 -8.90 2.71 19.89
C GLY A 31 -9.90 2.80 18.74
N TRP A 32 -9.58 3.55 17.69
CA TRP A 32 -10.43 3.68 16.48
C TRP A 32 -9.81 3.04 15.24
N MET A 33 -8.50 2.78 15.27
CA MET A 33 -7.73 2.13 14.23
C MET A 33 -6.70 1.24 14.89
N LYS A 34 -6.49 0.05 14.34
CA LYS A 34 -5.33 -0.80 14.63
C LYS A 34 -4.45 -0.79 13.40
N SER A 35 -3.16 -0.53 13.57
CA SER A 35 -2.20 -0.50 12.47
C SER A 35 -0.99 -1.33 12.82
N TYR A 36 -0.64 -2.28 11.95
CA TYR A 36 0.66 -2.93 11.98
C TYR A 36 1.52 -2.38 10.84
N MET A 37 2.56 -1.63 11.19
CA MET A 37 3.43 -0.93 10.26
C MET A 37 4.67 -1.79 9.98
N LEU A 38 4.89 -2.13 8.70
CA LEU A 38 6.09 -2.87 8.31
C LEU A 38 7.33 -1.96 8.23
N PHE A 39 7.16 -0.70 7.81
CA PHE A 39 8.23 0.29 7.70
C PHE A 39 7.98 1.48 8.63
N SER A 40 8.97 2.35 8.78
CA SER A 40 8.82 3.64 9.47
C SER A 40 7.69 4.46 8.86
N PHE A 41 6.75 4.93 9.68
CA PHE A 41 5.59 5.68 9.22
C PHE A 41 5.02 6.57 10.34
N SER A 42 4.51 7.75 9.97
CA SER A 42 3.95 8.72 10.92
C SER A 42 4.95 9.03 12.05
N ASN A 43 4.57 8.84 13.32
CA ASN A 43 5.43 9.08 14.48
C ASN A 43 6.36 7.90 14.82
N TYR A 44 6.18 6.75 14.17
CA TYR A 44 7.05 5.60 14.35
C TYR A 44 8.25 5.68 13.42
N TYR A 45 9.45 5.49 14.00
CA TYR A 45 10.72 5.55 13.27
C TYR A 45 11.66 4.44 13.71
N ASP A 46 12.04 3.59 12.76
CA ASP A 46 13.11 2.60 12.86
C ASP A 46 14.12 2.87 11.74
N PRO A 47 15.33 3.40 12.05
CA PRO A 47 16.32 3.75 11.04
C PRO A 47 16.82 2.54 10.22
N ASP A 48 16.68 1.31 10.75
CA ASP A 48 17.05 0.09 10.05
C ASP A 48 15.96 -0.37 9.05
N ASN A 49 14.77 0.23 9.09
CA ASN A 49 13.58 -0.27 8.40
C ASN A 49 12.67 0.88 7.91
N VAL A 50 13.27 1.78 7.12
CA VAL A 50 12.58 2.95 6.55
C VAL A 50 11.85 2.63 5.24
N GLN A 51 12.39 1.72 4.41
CA GLN A 51 11.81 1.29 3.14
C GLN A 51 12.56 0.06 2.61
N PHE A 52 12.00 -0.63 1.62
CA PHE A 52 12.67 -1.64 0.80
C PHE A 52 12.58 -1.26 -0.68
N GLU A 53 13.71 -0.81 -1.25
CA GLU A 53 13.74 -0.22 -2.59
C GLU A 53 12.69 0.90 -2.71
N SER A 54 11.76 0.82 -3.67
CA SER A 54 10.69 1.80 -3.83
C SER A 54 9.51 1.61 -2.87
N LEU A 55 9.39 0.47 -2.18
CA LEU A 55 8.31 0.20 -1.23
C LEU A 55 8.60 0.89 0.11
N CYS A 56 7.89 1.97 0.41
CA CYS A 56 8.14 2.80 1.60
C CYS A 56 7.08 2.65 2.69
N VAL A 57 5.84 2.25 2.36
CA VAL A 57 4.79 1.98 3.34
C VAL A 57 4.15 0.65 3.02
N PHE A 58 3.94 -0.16 4.06
CA PHE A 58 3.11 -1.36 4.01
C PHE A 58 2.46 -1.51 5.37
N ASN A 59 1.26 -0.97 5.50
CA ASN A 59 0.47 -1.00 6.73
C ASN A 59 -0.68 -1.99 6.58
N ASP A 60 -0.96 -2.69 7.67
CA ASP A 60 -2.03 -3.66 7.84
C ASP A 60 -3.02 -3.06 8.84
N ASP A 61 -4.07 -2.44 8.29
CA ASP A 61 -4.90 -1.49 9.00
C ASP A 61 -6.31 -2.02 9.20
N THR A 62 -6.80 -1.96 10.44
CA THR A 62 -8.20 -2.22 10.79
C THR A 62 -8.86 -0.96 11.35
N VAL A 63 -9.85 -0.42 10.65
CA VAL A 63 -10.51 0.84 10.98
C VAL A 63 -11.95 0.58 11.44
N GLN A 64 -12.30 1.11 12.62
CA GLN A 64 -13.63 0.95 13.19
C GLN A 64 -14.72 1.65 12.35
N GLN A 65 -15.96 1.20 12.50
CA GLN A 65 -17.12 1.78 11.81
C GLN A 65 -17.23 3.30 11.98
N GLY A 66 -17.58 4.01 10.89
CA GLY A 66 -17.86 5.44 10.89
C GLY A 66 -16.63 6.32 11.08
N LYS A 67 -15.42 5.73 11.05
CA LYS A 67 -14.16 6.46 11.15
C LYS A 67 -13.65 6.87 9.78
N VAL A 68 -12.93 7.98 9.79
CA VAL A 68 -12.57 8.79 8.62
C VAL A 68 -11.09 9.08 8.69
N PHE A 69 -10.37 8.79 7.61
CA PHE A 69 -9.18 9.55 7.28
C PHE A 69 -9.65 10.82 6.58
N SER A 70 -9.59 11.94 7.31
CA SER A 70 -10.06 13.23 6.79
C SER A 70 -9.31 13.61 5.53
N THR A 71 -9.89 14.50 4.72
CA THR A 71 -9.25 14.99 3.51
C THR A 71 -7.81 15.45 3.79
N HIS A 72 -6.85 14.82 3.12
CA HIS A 72 -5.42 15.09 3.30
C HIS A 72 -4.69 15.07 1.95
N PRO A 73 -3.59 15.83 1.81
CA PRO A 73 -2.84 15.91 0.58
C PRO A 73 -1.81 14.79 0.45
N HIS A 74 -1.53 14.39 -0.80
CA HIS A 74 -0.37 13.61 -1.20
C HIS A 74 0.26 14.19 -2.47
N SER A 75 1.54 13.94 -2.67
CA SER A 75 2.30 14.32 -3.87
C SER A 75 3.43 13.33 -4.10
N ASP A 76 3.80 13.09 -5.37
CA ASP A 76 4.91 12.23 -5.76
C ASP A 76 4.93 10.86 -5.05
N MET A 77 3.77 10.20 -5.01
CA MET A 77 3.57 8.89 -4.39
C MET A 77 2.58 8.03 -5.19
N GLU A 78 2.83 6.73 -5.28
CA GLU A 78 1.84 5.73 -5.70
C GLU A 78 1.22 5.10 -4.45
N ILE A 79 -0.09 5.26 -4.25
CA ILE A 79 -0.83 4.78 -3.09
C ILE A 79 -1.74 3.65 -3.53
N ILE A 80 -1.63 2.51 -2.85
CA ILE A 80 -2.38 1.29 -3.17
C ILE A 80 -3.15 0.85 -1.93
N SER A 81 -4.47 0.69 -2.09
CA SER A 81 -5.37 0.16 -1.06
C SER A 81 -5.87 -1.22 -1.50
N VAL A 82 -5.66 -2.25 -0.68
CA VAL A 82 -6.14 -3.63 -0.94
C VAL A 82 -7.14 -4.02 0.15
N VAL A 83 -8.42 -4.10 -0.18
CA VAL A 83 -9.48 -4.37 0.81
C VAL A 83 -9.62 -5.87 1.07
N LEU A 84 -9.47 -6.26 2.33
CA LEU A 84 -9.56 -7.65 2.80
C LEU A 84 -10.93 -7.96 3.40
N GLU A 85 -11.48 -7.03 4.17
CA GLU A 85 -12.82 -7.09 4.79
C GLU A 85 -13.41 -5.69 4.93
N GLY A 86 -14.74 -5.58 5.01
CA GLY A 86 -15.42 -4.29 5.05
C GLY A 86 -15.34 -3.52 3.73
N GLU A 87 -15.49 -2.20 3.81
CA GLU A 87 -15.56 -1.32 2.64
C GLU A 87 -14.92 0.06 2.91
N ILE A 88 -14.32 0.65 1.88
CA ILE A 88 -13.77 2.02 1.86
C ILE A 88 -14.63 2.87 0.92
N THR A 89 -15.12 4.01 1.41
CA THR A 89 -15.62 5.09 0.54
C THR A 89 -14.49 6.08 0.30
N HIS A 90 -14.06 6.18 -0.96
CA HIS A 90 -13.05 7.11 -1.45
C HIS A 90 -13.69 8.34 -2.09
N GLU A 91 -13.14 9.51 -1.81
CA GLU A 91 -13.42 10.75 -2.54
C GLU A 91 -12.14 11.58 -2.72
N ASP A 92 -11.97 12.22 -3.89
CA ASP A 92 -10.84 13.12 -4.14
C ASP A 92 -11.22 14.44 -4.85
N ASN A 93 -10.25 15.35 -4.92
CA ASN A 93 -10.40 16.66 -5.55
C ASN A 93 -10.36 16.63 -7.09
N MET A 94 -10.13 15.47 -7.71
CA MET A 94 -10.30 15.26 -9.16
C MET A 94 -11.75 14.90 -9.51
N GLY A 95 -12.59 14.66 -8.49
CA GLY A 95 -13.99 14.29 -8.64
C GLY A 95 -14.24 12.78 -8.67
N ASN A 96 -13.22 11.95 -8.44
CA ASN A 96 -13.45 10.51 -8.33
C ASN A 96 -14.16 10.21 -7.01
N ARG A 97 -15.12 9.29 -7.07
CA ARG A 97 -15.81 8.72 -5.92
C ARG A 97 -15.96 7.23 -6.14
N GLY A 98 -15.59 6.42 -5.15
CA GLY A 98 -15.59 4.97 -5.29
C GLY A 98 -15.91 4.27 -3.98
N LEU A 99 -16.68 3.18 -4.05
CA LEU A 99 -16.83 2.24 -2.95
C LEU A 99 -15.96 1.01 -3.27
N LEU A 100 -14.97 0.74 -2.42
CA LEU A 100 -14.09 -0.41 -2.53
C LEU A 100 -14.53 -1.43 -1.49
N GLY A 101 -14.93 -2.61 -1.92
CA GLY A 101 -15.25 -3.72 -1.04
C GLY A 101 -14.18 -4.80 -1.07
N LYS A 102 -14.42 -5.88 -0.32
CA LYS A 102 -13.53 -7.06 -0.29
C LYS A 102 -13.08 -7.52 -1.68
N GLY A 103 -11.75 -7.59 -1.85
CA GLY A 103 -11.08 -7.99 -3.09
C GLY A 103 -10.86 -6.85 -4.09
N ASP A 104 -11.35 -5.65 -3.80
CA ASP A 104 -11.00 -4.47 -4.59
C ASP A 104 -9.58 -3.99 -4.25
N VAL A 105 -8.88 -3.57 -5.30
CA VAL A 105 -7.61 -2.88 -5.24
C VAL A 105 -7.78 -1.53 -5.89
N GLN A 106 -7.39 -0.48 -5.18
CA GLN A 106 -7.30 0.87 -5.70
C GLN A 106 -5.84 1.27 -5.84
N CYS A 107 -5.55 2.04 -6.88
CA CYS A 107 -4.26 2.66 -7.11
C CYS A 107 -4.48 4.16 -7.37
N ILE A 108 -3.74 5.00 -6.66
CA ILE A 108 -3.74 6.45 -6.81
C ILE A 108 -2.31 6.89 -7.12
N THR A 109 -2.11 7.53 -8.27
CA THR A 109 -0.88 8.28 -8.55
C THR A 109 -1.13 9.68 -8.04
N ALA A 110 -0.45 10.08 -6.96
CA ALA A 110 -0.60 11.42 -6.40
C ALA A 110 0.03 12.49 -7.30
N GLY A 111 1.16 12.17 -7.93
CA GLY A 111 1.76 13.02 -8.96
C GLY A 111 2.00 14.47 -8.50
N THR A 112 1.59 15.43 -9.33
CA THR A 112 1.65 16.87 -9.03
C THR A 112 0.81 17.30 -7.81
N GLY A 113 -0.07 16.42 -7.31
CA GLY A 113 -0.79 16.60 -6.07
C GLY A 113 -2.23 16.09 -6.14
N ILE A 114 -2.67 15.40 -5.10
CA ILE A 114 -4.06 15.01 -4.89
C ILE A 114 -4.47 15.32 -3.45
N GLN A 115 -5.74 15.67 -3.24
CA GLN A 115 -6.36 15.65 -1.91
C GLN A 115 -7.46 14.62 -1.91
N HIS A 116 -7.43 13.71 -0.94
CA HIS A 116 -8.39 12.62 -0.87
C HIS A 116 -8.79 12.29 0.57
N SER A 117 -9.91 11.61 0.72
CA SER A 117 -10.40 11.08 1.99
C SER A 117 -10.86 9.64 1.82
N GLU A 118 -10.63 8.83 2.85
CA GLU A 118 -11.06 7.44 2.91
C GLU A 118 -11.90 7.24 4.17
N ILE A 119 -13.08 6.66 4.00
CA ILE A 119 -14.08 6.56 5.06
C ILE A 119 -14.59 5.13 5.18
N ASN A 120 -14.59 4.57 6.38
CA ASN A 120 -15.35 3.34 6.64
C ASN A 120 -16.82 3.72 6.89
N THR A 121 -17.60 3.83 5.81
CA THR A 121 -19.06 4.06 5.87
C THR A 121 -19.87 2.78 6.07
N GLY A 122 -19.21 1.61 6.13
CA GLY A 122 -19.84 0.32 6.32
C GLY A 122 -20.35 0.13 7.75
N ASN A 123 -20.96 -1.03 8.00
CA ASN A 123 -21.46 -1.41 9.33
C ASN A 123 -20.51 -2.31 10.12
N GLU A 124 -19.38 -2.68 9.52
CA GLU A 124 -18.39 -3.58 10.09
C GLU A 124 -17.01 -2.90 10.10
N PRO A 125 -16.05 -3.39 10.92
CA PRO A 125 -14.66 -2.97 10.80
C PRO A 125 -14.13 -3.20 9.38
N LEU A 126 -13.38 -2.21 8.88
CA LEU A 126 -12.68 -2.27 7.61
C LEU A 126 -11.28 -2.84 7.87
N HIS A 127 -10.88 -3.88 7.13
CA HIS A 127 -9.51 -4.41 7.15
C HIS A 127 -8.89 -4.33 5.77
N PHE A 128 -7.75 -3.65 5.63
CA PHE A 128 -7.10 -3.44 4.35
C PHE A 128 -5.59 -3.28 4.49
N TYR A 129 -4.88 -3.48 3.39
CA TYR A 129 -3.48 -3.05 3.30
C TYR A 129 -3.40 -1.67 2.66
N GLN A 130 -2.63 -0.79 3.29
CA GLN A 130 -2.21 0.50 2.73
C GLN A 130 -0.74 0.40 2.34
N ILE A 131 -0.46 0.55 1.05
CA ILE A 131 0.86 0.31 0.46
C ILE A 131 1.28 1.55 -0.31
N TRP A 132 2.45 2.10 -0.04
CA TRP A 132 2.99 3.23 -0.77
C TRP A 132 4.29 2.87 -1.47
N ILE A 133 4.41 3.31 -2.72
CA ILE A 133 5.55 3.07 -3.58
C ILE A 133 6.05 4.41 -4.13
N LEU A 134 7.36 4.64 -4.05
CA LEU A 134 7.99 5.77 -4.71
C LEU A 134 7.73 5.69 -6.23
N PRO A 135 7.22 6.77 -6.85
CA PRO A 135 6.89 6.76 -8.26
C PRO A 135 8.15 6.61 -9.11
N SER A 136 7.98 6.12 -10.35
CA SER A 136 9.11 5.96 -11.28
C SER A 136 9.63 7.27 -11.86
N GLY A 137 8.95 8.38 -11.60
CA GLY A 137 9.31 9.74 -12.00
C GLY A 137 8.60 10.77 -11.13
N ASN A 138 9.07 12.01 -11.21
CA ASN A 138 8.51 13.13 -10.46
C ASN A 138 7.41 13.82 -11.26
N SER A 139 6.49 14.49 -10.57
CA SER A 139 5.46 15.33 -11.18
C SER A 139 4.63 14.61 -12.24
N LEU A 140 4.31 13.34 -11.97
CA LEU A 140 3.37 12.58 -12.79
C LEU A 140 1.99 13.25 -12.78
N GLU A 141 1.18 13.02 -13.81
CA GLU A 141 -0.21 13.44 -13.80
C GLU A 141 -0.99 12.64 -12.76
N PRO A 142 -1.77 13.28 -11.86
CA PRO A 142 -2.59 12.59 -10.91
C PRO A 142 -3.57 11.63 -11.60
N ALA A 143 -3.72 10.43 -11.05
CA ALA A 143 -4.54 9.40 -11.66
C ALA A 143 -5.17 8.49 -10.61
N TYR A 144 -6.36 7.96 -10.92
CA TYR A 144 -7.13 7.07 -10.07
C TYR A 144 -7.51 5.80 -10.84
N LEU A 145 -7.38 4.64 -10.19
CA LEU A 145 -7.88 3.37 -10.70
C LEU A 145 -8.43 2.53 -9.56
N GLN A 146 -9.51 1.80 -9.84
CA GLN A 146 -10.03 0.75 -8.98
C GLN A 146 -10.29 -0.52 -9.80
N LYS A 147 -9.97 -1.69 -9.26
CA LYS A 147 -10.24 -2.98 -9.90
C LYS A 147 -10.50 -4.08 -8.88
N LYS A 148 -11.47 -4.94 -9.19
CA LYS A 148 -11.80 -6.12 -8.39
C LYS A 148 -10.95 -7.33 -8.77
N PHE A 149 -10.48 -8.06 -7.77
CA PHE A 149 -9.75 -9.32 -7.91
C PHE A 149 -10.49 -10.46 -7.21
N GLU A 150 -10.96 -11.43 -8.00
CA GLU A 150 -11.66 -12.60 -7.47
C GLU A 150 -10.70 -13.69 -6.98
N GLY A 151 -10.95 -14.21 -5.78
CA GLY A 151 -10.13 -15.18 -5.02
C GLY A 151 -9.52 -16.34 -5.82
N SER A 152 -10.25 -16.88 -6.79
CA SER A 152 -9.84 -18.06 -7.56
C SER A 152 -8.67 -17.80 -8.52
N GLY A 153 -8.44 -16.54 -8.92
CA GLY A 153 -7.48 -16.19 -9.96
C GLY A 153 -6.04 -15.95 -9.52
N TRP A 154 -5.78 -15.68 -8.23
CA TRP A 154 -4.49 -15.15 -7.76
C TRP A 154 -3.80 -15.99 -6.68
N LYS A 155 -4.44 -17.03 -6.12
CA LYS A 155 -3.81 -17.90 -5.12
C LYS A 155 -2.56 -18.57 -5.68
N ASN A 156 -1.40 -18.32 -5.07
CA ASN A 156 -0.08 -18.81 -5.50
C ASN A 156 0.25 -18.49 -6.97
N ARG A 157 -0.28 -17.39 -7.51
CA ARG A 157 -0.08 -16.98 -8.90
C ARG A 157 0.20 -15.49 -8.98
N LEU A 158 1.23 -15.13 -9.74
CA LEU A 158 1.44 -13.76 -10.15
C LEU A 158 0.42 -13.40 -11.24
N THR A 159 -0.52 -12.52 -10.92
CA THR A 159 -1.53 -12.04 -11.86
C THR A 159 -1.09 -10.70 -12.44
N LEU A 160 -0.49 -10.73 -13.64
CA LEU A 160 -0.15 -9.53 -14.39
C LEU A 160 -1.37 -9.01 -15.15
N ARG A 161 -1.67 -7.73 -15.01
CA ARG A 161 -2.66 -7.03 -15.85
C ARG A 161 -1.98 -5.88 -16.57
N ARG A 162 -1.67 -6.11 -17.86
CA ARG A 162 -1.05 -5.11 -18.77
C ARG A 162 -1.97 -3.91 -19.06
N GLU A 163 -3.24 -4.01 -18.68
CA GLU A 163 -4.27 -2.98 -18.85
C GLU A 163 -4.29 -1.97 -17.70
N VAL A 164 -3.44 -2.15 -16.67
CA VAL A 164 -3.29 -1.22 -15.57
C VAL A 164 -2.07 -0.35 -15.88
N PRO A 165 -2.24 0.92 -16.31
CA PRO A 165 -1.13 1.77 -16.74
C PRO A 165 -0.17 2.19 -15.61
N PHE A 166 -0.42 1.78 -14.37
CA PHE A 166 0.13 2.36 -13.14
C PHE A 166 1.54 1.92 -12.74
N LEU A 167 2.26 1.18 -13.56
CA LEU A 167 3.66 0.85 -13.28
C LEU A 167 4.47 0.96 -14.56
N ARG A 168 4.57 2.17 -15.11
CA ARG A 168 5.68 2.44 -16.05
C ARG A 168 6.94 2.46 -15.22
N ALA A 169 7.59 1.31 -15.06
CA ALA A 169 8.99 1.27 -14.65
C ALA A 169 9.74 2.27 -15.54
N ALA A 170 10.53 3.16 -14.93
CA ALA A 170 11.51 3.91 -15.69
C ALA A 170 12.32 2.87 -16.45
N ALA A 171 12.19 2.84 -17.77
CA ALA A 171 13.09 2.08 -18.59
C ALA A 171 14.48 2.62 -18.25
N THR A 172 15.29 1.83 -17.58
CA THR A 172 16.69 2.13 -17.38
C THR A 172 17.28 2.36 -18.77
N GLY A 173 17.58 3.61 -19.09
CA GLY A 173 18.39 3.94 -20.24
C GLY A 173 19.71 3.21 -20.10
N GLY A 174 20.01 2.36 -21.08
CA GLY A 174 21.24 1.57 -21.13
C GLY A 174 21.34 0.88 -22.48
N GLY A 175 22.07 1.50 -23.40
CA GLY A 175 22.35 1.03 -24.76
C GLY A 175 22.54 2.19 -25.72
#